data_AF-A0A7L9VV24-F1
#
_entry.id   AF-A0A7L9VV24-F1
#
_cell.length_a   1.000
_cell.length_b   1.000
_cell.length_c   1.000
_cell.angle_alpha   90.00
_cell.angle_beta   90.00
_cell.angle_gamma   90.00
#
_symmetry.space_group_name_H-M   'P 1'
#
loop_
_entity.id
_entity.type
_entity.pdbx_description
1 polymer ?
#
loop_
_entity_poly.entity_id
_entity_poly.type
_entity_poly.pdbx_seq_one_letter_code
_entity_poly.pdbx_strand_id
1 'polypeptide(L)'
;MKIDAVIYEKISAEAKRKHVSKTEMLESITEKYFRDLEIEHGNDDLKSIVRKQNENIETIAADLEKLVADSAINKNIIEMFYQEITGSYDPDDLEGNF
;
A
#
# COMPACT_ATOMS: atom_id res chain seq x y z
N MET A 1 29.62 -27.12 11.66
CA MET A 1 28.22 -27.04 12.15
C MET A 1 27.79 -28.43 12.62
N LYS A 2 27.35 -28.60 13.87
CA LYS A 2 26.73 -29.86 14.31
C LYS A 2 25.23 -29.68 14.29
N ILE A 3 24.52 -30.54 13.55
CA ILE A 3 23.06 -30.59 13.59
C ILE A 3 22.67 -31.22 14.94
N ASP A 4 21.68 -30.62 15.60
CA ASP A 4 21.13 -31.15 16.84
C ASP A 4 20.63 -32.60 16.64
N ALA A 5 20.93 -33.48 17.60
CA ALA A 5 20.61 -34.91 17.49
C ALA A 5 19.10 -35.16 17.35
N VAL A 6 18.26 -34.35 18.00
CA VAL A 6 16.80 -34.44 17.91
C VAL A 6 16.32 -34.05 16.53
N ILE A 7 16.91 -33.01 15.94
CA ILE A 7 16.61 -32.59 14.56
C ILE A 7 17.03 -33.67 13.57
N TYR A 8 18.21 -34.25 13.76
CA TYR A 8 18.71 -35.32 12.91
C TYR A 8 17.82 -36.57 12.94
N GLU A 9 17.30 -36.94 14.11
CA GLU A 9 16.36 -38.05 14.25
C GLU A 9 15.01 -37.77 13.56
N LYS A 10 14.48 -36.56 13.69
CA LYS A 10 13.25 -36.15 12.98
C LYS A 10 13.41 -36.22 11.45
N ILE A 11 14.53 -35.74 10.93
CA ILE A 11 14.87 -35.85 9.50
C ILE A 11 14.97 -37.31 9.09
N SER A 12 15.60 -38.14 9.92
CA SER A 12 15.76 -39.58 9.65
C SER A 12 14.41 -40.31 9.59
N ALA A 13 13.50 -40.02 10.51
CA ALA A 13 12.16 -40.59 10.53
C ALA A 13 11.34 -40.17 9.30
N GLU A 14 11.42 -38.89 8.93
CA GLU A 14 10.68 -38.35 7.80
C GLU A 14 11.23 -38.82 6.44
N ALA A 15 12.56 -38.93 6.31
CA ALA A 15 13.21 -39.53 5.15
C ALA A 15 12.75 -40.98 4.94
N LYS A 16 12.68 -41.76 6.03
CA LYS A 16 12.18 -43.14 6.02
C LYS A 16 10.70 -43.20 5.61
N ARG A 17 9.86 -42.29 6.11
CA ARG A 17 8.43 -42.19 5.77
C ARG A 17 8.21 -41.86 4.30
N LYS A 18 9.06 -41.01 3.73
CA LYS A 18 8.99 -40.58 2.33
C LYS A 18 9.77 -41.46 1.36
N HIS A 19 10.43 -42.52 1.84
CA HIS A 19 11.27 -43.41 1.05
C HIS A 19 12.39 -42.69 0.28
N VAL A 20 12.97 -41.65 0.89
CA VAL A 20 14.12 -40.91 0.35
C VAL A 20 15.32 -41.03 1.29
N SER A 21 16.52 -40.71 0.79
CA SER A 21 17.70 -40.60 1.64
C SER A 21 17.60 -39.40 2.58
N LYS A 22 18.38 -39.43 3.67
CA LYS A 22 18.46 -38.29 4.61
C LYS A 22 18.99 -37.03 3.91
N THR A 23 19.89 -37.19 2.95
CA THR A 23 20.47 -36.09 2.17
C THR A 23 19.41 -35.43 1.30
N GLU A 24 18.66 -36.20 0.52
CA GLU A 24 17.56 -35.67 -0.31
C GLU A 24 16.48 -35.00 0.55
N MET A 25 16.20 -35.55 1.74
CA MET A 25 15.27 -34.92 2.68
C MET A 25 15.78 -33.56 3.19
N LEU A 26 17.08 -33.47 3.50
CA LEU A 26 17.73 -32.23 3.91
C LEU A 26 17.73 -31.18 2.79
N GLU A 27 18.04 -31.60 1.56
CA GLU A 27 18.00 -30.74 0.37
C GLU A 27 16.59 -30.19 0.17
N SER A 28 15.56 -31.04 0.22
CA SER A 28 14.16 -30.62 0.07
C SER A 28 13.72 -29.62 1.14
N ILE A 29 14.08 -29.83 2.41
CA ILE A 29 13.78 -28.89 3.50
C ILE A 29 14.48 -27.55 3.26
N THR A 30 15.75 -27.60 2.87
CA THR A 30 16.57 -26.41 2.65
C THR A 30 16.04 -25.59 1.47
N GLU A 31 15.75 -26.25 0.34
CA GLU A 31 15.15 -25.58 -0.82
C GLU A 31 13.78 -24.97 -0.50
N LYS A 32 12.97 -25.66 0.31
CA LYS A 32 11.68 -25.11 0.74
C LYS A 32 11.88 -23.86 1.59
N TYR A 33 12.78 -23.91 2.56
CA TYR A 33 13.07 -22.76 3.43
C TYR A 33 13.49 -21.52 2.64
N PHE A 34 14.42 -21.67 1.68
CA PHE A 34 14.85 -20.53 0.86
C PHE A 34 13.76 -20.01 -0.07
N ARG A 35 12.93 -20.89 -0.64
CA ARG A 35 11.76 -20.47 -1.44
C ARG A 35 10.74 -19.71 -0.60
N ASP A 36 10.40 -20.21 0.57
CA ASP A 36 9.46 -19.55 1.48
C ASP A 36 10.00 -18.18 1.92
N LEU A 37 11.31 -18.07 2.18
CA LEU A 37 11.98 -16.81 2.51
C LEU A 37 11.96 -15.80 1.34
N GLU A 38 12.21 -16.25 0.11
CA GLU A 38 12.10 -15.40 -1.09
C GLU A 38 10.68 -14.87 -1.27
N ILE A 39 9.66 -15.70 -1.03
CA ILE A 39 8.25 -15.30 -1.08
C ILE A 39 7.93 -14.28 0.02
N GLU A 40 8.42 -14.49 1.24
CA GLU A 40 8.20 -13.57 2.36
C GLU A 40 8.81 -12.19 2.08
N HIS A 41 10.07 -12.14 1.61
CA HIS A 41 10.71 -10.90 1.21
C HIS A 41 9.97 -10.20 0.06
N GLY A 42 9.57 -10.95 -0.97
CA GLY A 42 8.78 -10.40 -2.07
C GLY A 42 7.43 -9.83 -1.61
N ASN A 43 6.77 -10.45 -0.64
CA ASN A 43 5.53 -9.94 -0.05
C ASN A 43 5.74 -8.64 0.74
N ASP A 44 6.84 -8.51 1.47
CA ASP A 44 7.14 -7.31 2.23
C ASP A 44 7.51 -6.13 1.31
N ASP A 45 8.22 -6.40 0.22
CA ASP A 45 8.46 -5.41 -0.83
C ASP A 45 7.14 -4.93 -1.46
N LEU A 46 6.23 -5.86 -1.82
CA LEU A 46 4.91 -5.52 -2.36
C LEU A 46 4.08 -4.68 -1.38
N LYS A 47 4.06 -5.04 -0.09
CA LYS A 47 3.37 -4.24 0.95
C LYS A 47 3.93 -2.83 1.02
N SER A 48 5.25 -2.67 0.95
CA SER A 48 5.92 -1.37 0.96
C SER A 48 5.51 -0.51 -0.25
N ILE A 49 5.49 -1.11 -1.44
CA ILE A 49 5.04 -0.45 -2.67
C ILE A 49 3.58 0.01 -2.56
N VAL A 50 2.68 -0.87 -2.10
CA VAL A 50 1.26 -0.55 -1.91
C VAL A 50 1.09 0.58 -0.89
N ARG A 51 1.83 0.55 0.22
CA ARG A 51 1.77 1.62 1.22
C ARG A 51 2.17 2.97 0.62
N LYS A 52 3.27 3.02 -0.12
CA LYS A 52 3.73 4.23 -0.81
C LYS A 52 2.73 4.74 -1.85
N GLN A 53 2.08 3.83 -2.58
CA GLN A 53 1.02 4.21 -3.52
C GLN A 53 -0.20 4.81 -2.82
N ASN A 54 -0.60 4.26 -1.68
CA ASN A 54 -1.71 4.82 -0.89
C ASN A 54 -1.37 6.22 -0.35
N GLU A 55 -0.17 6.41 0.22
CA GLU A 55 0.31 7.74 0.67
C GLU A 55 0.29 8.76 -0.48
N ASN A 56 0.68 8.36 -1.70
CA ASN A 56 0.61 9.22 -2.89
C ASN A 56 -0.84 9.55 -3.28
N ILE A 57 -1.76 8.59 -3.22
CA ILE A 57 -3.18 8.81 -3.53
C ILE A 57 -3.80 9.79 -2.52
N GLU A 58 -3.51 9.66 -1.23
CA GLU A 58 -3.98 10.59 -0.19
C GLU A 58 -3.48 12.01 -0.46
N THR A 59 -2.22 12.15 -0.87
CA THR A 59 -1.66 13.46 -1.24
C THR A 59 -2.39 14.07 -2.45
N ILE A 60 -2.61 13.28 -3.51
CA ILE A 60 -3.34 13.74 -4.70
C ILE A 60 -4.77 14.14 -4.35
N ALA A 61 -5.45 13.38 -3.48
CA ALA A 61 -6.80 13.71 -3.03
C ALA A 61 -6.84 15.05 -2.29
N ALA A 62 -5.89 15.29 -1.37
CA ALA A 62 -5.79 16.56 -0.66
C ALA A 62 -5.51 17.74 -1.61
N ASP A 63 -4.64 17.56 -2.61
CA ASP A 63 -4.37 18.59 -3.62
C ASP A 63 -5.61 18.91 -4.48
N LEU A 64 -6.40 17.88 -4.83
CA LEU A 64 -7.66 18.06 -5.56
C LEU A 64 -8.72 18.79 -4.72
N GLU A 65 -8.87 18.44 -3.45
CA GLU A 65 -9.77 19.15 -2.53
C GLU A 65 -9.41 20.63 -2.41
N LYS A 66 -8.11 20.91 -2.27
CA LYS A 66 -7.62 22.29 -2.23
C LYS A 66 -7.90 23.03 -3.55
N LEU A 67 -7.68 22.39 -4.70
CA LEU A 67 -7.95 23.00 -6.00
C LEU A 67 -9.45 23.32 -6.19
N VAL A 68 -10.34 22.46 -5.70
CA VAL A 68 -11.79 22.72 -5.71
C VAL A 68 -12.13 23.90 -4.79
N ALA A 69 -11.57 23.94 -3.58
CA ALA A 69 -11.77 25.06 -2.65
C ALA A 69 -11.27 26.40 -3.23
N ASP A 70 -10.05 26.41 -3.78
CA ASP A 70 -9.46 27.58 -4.44
C ASP A 70 -10.30 28.02 -5.65
N SER A 71 -10.85 27.07 -6.42
CA SER A 71 -11.75 27.38 -7.55
C SER A 71 -13.07 27.99 -7.09
N ALA A 72 -13.64 27.55 -5.97
CA ALA A 72 -14.87 28.14 -5.41
C ALA A 72 -14.63 29.58 -4.94
N ILE A 73 -13.50 29.82 -4.26
CA ILE A 73 -13.09 31.18 -3.86
C ILE A 73 -12.92 32.07 -5.09
N ASN A 74 -12.23 31.60 -6.12
CA ASN A 74 -12.02 32.36 -7.35
C ASN A 74 -13.34 32.67 -8.08
N LYS A 75 -14.28 31.72 -8.11
CA LYS A 75 -15.62 31.93 -8.67
C LYS A 75 -16.33 33.08 -7.93
N ASN A 76 -16.37 33.03 -6.60
CA ASN A 76 -17.03 34.05 -5.78
C ASN A 76 -16.39 35.43 -5.98
N ILE A 77 -15.06 35.51 -6.07
CA ILE A 77 -14.35 36.77 -6.36
C ILE A 77 -14.76 37.35 -7.72
N ILE A 78 -14.84 36.52 -8.76
CA ILE A 78 -15.25 36.94 -10.10
C ILE A 78 -16.70 37.42 -10.11
N GLU A 79 -17.60 36.73 -9.41
CA GLU A 79 -19.01 37.11 -9.26
C GLU A 79 -19.14 38.46 -8.54
N MET A 80 -18.42 38.67 -7.44
CA MET A 80 -18.36 39.97 -6.74
C MET A 80 -17.90 41.10 -7.67
N PHE A 81 -16.80 40.90 -8.42
CA PHE A 81 -16.32 41.90 -9.38
C PHE A 81 -17.32 42.16 -10.50
N TYR A 82 -18.01 41.13 -11.00
CA TYR A 82 -19.02 41.28 -12.03
C TYR A 82 -20.20 42.12 -11.53
N GLN A 83 -20.73 41.80 -10.34
CA GLN A 83 -21.83 42.54 -9.70
C GLN A 83 -21.46 44.01 -9.44
N GLU A 84 -20.23 44.30 -9.00
CA GLU A 84 -19.74 45.67 -8.77
C GLU A 84 -19.74 46.51 -10.05
N ILE A 85 -19.34 45.90 -11.18
CA ILE A 85 -19.23 46.60 -12.47
C ILE A 85 -20.60 46.76 -13.15
N THR A 86 -21.51 45.78 -13.01
CA THR A 86 -22.83 45.79 -13.67
C THR A 86 -23.92 46.44 -12.84
N GLY A 87 -23.74 46.59 -11.53
CA GLY A 87 -24.76 47.11 -10.61
C GLY A 87 -25.97 46.16 -10.42
N SER A 88 -25.88 44.92 -10.88
CA SER A 88 -26.92 43.90 -10.75
C SER A 88 -26.68 43.07 -9.50
N TYR A 89 -27.47 43.33 -8.45
CA TYR A 89 -27.45 42.56 -7.19
C TYR A 89 -28.46 41.40 -7.29
N ASP A 90 -27.98 40.16 -7.23
CA ASP A 90 -28.84 38.98 -7.08
C ASP A 90 -28.83 38.55 -5.59
N PRO A 91 -29.94 38.71 -4.85
CA PRO A 91 -29.98 38.43 -3.41
C PRO A 91 -29.78 36.94 -3.06
N ASP A 92 -29.90 36.02 -4.02
CA ASP A 92 -29.69 34.59 -3.80
C ASP A 92 -28.19 34.19 -3.80
N ASP A 93 -27.28 35.08 -4.21
CA ASP A 93 -25.82 34.83 -4.31
C ASP A 93 -25.10 34.82 -2.94
N LEU A 94 -25.76 35.22 -1.85
CA LEU A 94 -25.22 35.18 -0.49
C LEU A 94 -25.53 33.87 0.27
N GLU A 95 -26.31 32.95 -0.30
CA GLU A 95 -26.57 31.61 0.28
C GLU A 95 -25.45 30.60 -0.04
N GLY A 96 -24.23 31.07 -0.26
CA GLY A 96 -23.03 30.25 -0.15
C GLY A 96 -22.70 29.98 1.31
N ASN A 97 -23.28 28.91 1.89
CA ASN A 97 -22.95 28.43 3.24
C ASN A 97 -21.42 28.36 3.43
N PHE A 98 -20.91 29.22 4.32
CA PHE A 98 -19.54 29.23 4.84
C PHE A 98 -19.28 28.07 5.81
#